data_AF-A0A317U131-F1
#
_entry.id   AF-A0A317U131-F1
#
_cell.length_a   1.000
_cell.length_b   1.000
_cell.length_c   1.000
_cell.angle_alpha   90.00
_cell.angle_beta   90.00
_cell.angle_gamma   90.00
#
_symmetry.space_group_name_H-M   'P 1'
#
loop_
_entity.id
_entity.type
_entity.pdbx_description
1 polymer ?
#
loop_
_entity_poly.entity_id
_entity_poly.type
_entity_poly.pdbx_seq_one_letter_code
_entity_poly.pdbx_strand_id
1 'polypeptide(L)'
;MKIYFPDITFEGNPFVWELNEKSNQATCLMYCIKKDTQVQFVPKMSLDLFKKFPGITYDKDEIIIRDIKIFDKVYQILDHIRELKDKITGSKATISRQKSSFFQYQKDKIQEVASTSKPRRSLSLSSTNLSLFTRITLNELIKNDQSTCSLWGDTVAYENYFEEKTSNDAKARGAIFLKSSLAFNIMVQYEKNRRLYPLKAKVIKEIRALLDVLDPIYVSWYSKEGIQINRELVFHYFQNAVLEAMLNGNFNNKPTEFETEETPKLNAALQKYAIEKARALRAELMLMKFNIFINPELPPELALSDNEINTLPEIISLRKLVLKQPEEVLEAIHAQLKKLTQLIIESGIVEESNAELSTQLNHSLSINAPVIMDFHSFQALIFTLLDQQITGSKKELIPDIVTKVTTETINQIIKTFKMTNGQYLAPLYKIDSNFYLCKEWADKLSIELAEVKLKHPKEEKKVTVYSQAIADKVVGFMSHQLQKYQPSEDDLSRSSSLSVKL
;
A
#
# COMPACT_ATOMS: atom_id res chain seq x y z
N MET A 1 -13.19 48.51 -8.52
CA MET A 1 -12.93 48.36 -7.07
C MET A 1 -11.78 47.39 -6.84
N LYS A 2 -10.90 47.59 -5.85
CA LYS A 2 -9.87 46.59 -5.49
C LYS A 2 -10.44 45.59 -4.49
N ILE A 3 -10.27 44.31 -4.76
CA ILE A 3 -10.76 43.21 -3.92
C ILE A 3 -9.64 42.19 -3.69
N TYR A 4 -9.84 41.28 -2.75
CA TYR A 4 -8.97 40.13 -2.54
C TYR A 4 -9.80 38.92 -2.10
N PHE A 5 -9.30 37.72 -2.37
CA PHE A 5 -9.92 36.47 -1.96
C PHE A 5 -9.08 35.83 -0.84
N PRO A 6 -9.68 35.42 0.30
CA PRO A 6 -8.94 34.88 1.43
C PRO A 6 -8.09 33.64 1.12
N ASP A 7 -8.51 32.83 0.14
CA ASP A 7 -7.87 31.55 -0.22
C ASP A 7 -6.83 31.66 -1.34
N ILE A 8 -6.83 32.76 -2.09
CA ILE A 8 -5.85 33.00 -3.16
C ILE A 8 -4.69 33.79 -2.55
N THR A 9 -3.73 33.07 -1.97
CA THR A 9 -2.61 33.65 -1.22
C THR A 9 -1.24 33.17 -1.70
N PHE A 10 -0.23 34.00 -1.48
CA PHE A 10 1.19 33.65 -1.55
C PHE A 10 1.81 33.81 -0.17
N GLU A 11 2.35 32.71 0.37
CA GLU A 11 2.90 32.67 1.74
C GLU A 11 1.92 33.24 2.79
N GLY A 12 0.62 32.96 2.64
CA GLY A 12 -0.44 33.43 3.54
C GLY A 12 -0.92 34.87 3.31
N ASN A 13 -0.32 35.60 2.36
CA ASN A 13 -0.70 36.96 1.99
C ASN A 13 -1.57 36.99 0.73
N PRO A 14 -2.74 37.65 0.74
CA PRO A 14 -3.69 37.57 -0.37
C PRO A 14 -3.24 38.38 -1.59
N PHE A 15 -3.56 37.86 -2.78
CA PHE A 15 -3.42 38.59 -4.03
C PHE A 15 -4.49 39.66 -4.18
N VAL A 16 -4.11 40.79 -4.78
CA VAL A 16 -5.04 41.89 -5.08
C VAL A 16 -5.55 41.80 -6.50
N TRP A 17 -6.85 42.03 -6.63
CA TRP A 17 -7.58 41.99 -7.89
C TRP A 17 -8.29 43.33 -8.11
N GLU A 18 -8.40 43.73 -9.37
CA GLU A 18 -9.24 44.84 -9.80
C GLU A 18 -10.54 44.30 -10.38
N LEU A 19 -11.65 44.62 -9.70
CA LEU A 19 -13.01 44.30 -10.12
C LEU A 19 -13.57 45.41 -11.01
N ASN A 20 -13.98 45.02 -12.22
CA ASN A 20 -14.80 45.81 -13.10
C ASN A 20 -16.29 45.54 -12.82
N GLU A 21 -16.92 46.42 -12.05
CA GLU A 21 -18.30 46.26 -11.58
C GLU A 21 -19.35 46.14 -12.70
N LYS A 22 -19.05 46.64 -13.90
CA LYS A 22 -19.99 46.57 -15.04
C LYS A 22 -19.99 45.20 -15.74
N SER A 23 -18.85 44.52 -15.76
CA SER A 23 -18.68 43.20 -16.39
C SER A 23 -18.64 42.05 -15.38
N ASN A 24 -18.56 42.38 -14.08
CA ASN A 24 -18.36 41.43 -12.98
C ASN A 24 -17.09 40.58 -13.11
N GLN A 25 -16.11 41.08 -13.88
CA GLN A 25 -14.81 40.47 -14.11
C GLN A 25 -13.79 41.00 -13.09
N ALA A 26 -12.94 40.13 -12.56
CA ALA A 26 -11.77 40.50 -11.77
C ALA A 26 -10.48 40.19 -12.52
N THR A 27 -9.54 41.14 -12.53
CA THR A 27 -8.20 40.97 -13.09
C THR A 27 -7.15 41.04 -11.98
N CYS A 28 -6.22 40.09 -11.92
CA CYS A 28 -5.18 40.05 -10.89
C CYS A 28 -4.13 41.13 -11.16
N LEU A 29 -3.79 41.92 -10.14
CA LEU A 29 -2.77 42.97 -10.24
C LEU A 29 -1.34 42.46 -9.95
N MET A 30 -1.16 41.15 -9.75
CA MET A 30 0.14 40.49 -9.57
C MET A 30 0.98 41.00 -8.38
N TYR A 31 0.32 41.57 -7.37
CA TYR A 31 0.94 41.90 -6.08
C TYR A 31 0.09 41.42 -4.91
N CYS A 32 0.76 41.17 -3.78
CA CYS A 32 0.14 40.78 -2.53
C CYS A 32 0.19 41.93 -1.52
N ILE A 33 -0.73 41.93 -0.57
CA ILE A 33 -0.71 42.83 0.58
C ILE A 33 -0.31 42.02 1.82
N LYS A 34 0.75 42.46 2.52
CA LYS A 34 1.11 41.85 3.80
C LYS A 34 0.00 42.09 4.83
N LYS A 35 -0.57 41.03 5.40
CA LYS A 35 -1.70 41.14 6.36
C LYS A 35 -1.38 42.06 7.55
N ASP A 36 -0.14 42.03 8.05
CA ASP A 36 0.24 42.72 9.28
C ASP A 36 0.67 44.19 9.08
N THR A 37 1.15 44.52 7.88
CA THR A 37 1.77 45.83 7.60
C THR A 37 1.10 46.61 6.49
N GLN A 38 0.15 45.99 5.77
CA GLN A 38 -0.53 46.52 4.58
C GLN A 38 0.41 46.98 3.46
N VAL A 39 1.69 46.61 3.53
CA VAL A 39 2.69 46.93 2.50
C VAL A 39 2.49 46.02 1.30
N GLN A 40 2.49 46.63 0.11
CA GLN A 40 2.42 45.94 -1.17
C GLN A 40 3.78 45.34 -1.51
N PHE A 41 3.78 44.10 -1.99
CA PHE A 41 4.98 43.48 -2.55
C PHE A 41 4.63 42.62 -3.75
N VAL A 42 5.55 42.53 -4.71
CA VAL A 42 5.41 41.69 -5.90
C VAL A 42 6.08 40.35 -5.60
N PRO A 43 5.33 39.24 -5.51
CA PRO A 43 5.90 37.92 -5.26
C PRO A 43 6.72 37.43 -6.47
N LYS A 44 7.88 36.81 -6.21
CA LYS A 44 8.65 36.09 -7.23
C LYS A 44 8.09 34.68 -7.38
N MET A 45 7.20 34.48 -8.34
CA MET A 45 6.46 33.23 -8.50
C MET A 45 6.24 32.88 -9.98
N SER A 46 6.08 31.59 -10.27
CA SER A 46 5.57 31.15 -11.58
C SER A 46 4.07 31.44 -11.66
N LEU A 47 3.62 31.87 -12.85
CA LEU A 47 2.20 32.03 -13.18
C LEU A 47 1.42 30.72 -12.99
N ASP A 48 2.07 29.55 -13.01
CA ASP A 48 1.45 28.23 -12.79
C ASP A 48 0.73 28.09 -11.43
N LEU A 49 1.03 28.95 -10.45
CA LEU A 49 0.33 28.93 -9.17
C LEU A 49 -1.18 29.14 -9.31
N PHE A 50 -1.60 29.96 -10.29
CA PHE A 50 -3.01 30.27 -10.49
C PHE A 50 -3.80 29.14 -11.17
N LYS A 51 -3.12 28.20 -11.85
CA LYS A 51 -3.76 27.01 -12.45
C LYS A 51 -4.43 26.09 -11.43
N LYS A 52 -4.07 26.23 -10.14
CA LYS A 52 -4.64 25.43 -9.04
C LYS A 52 -6.02 25.91 -8.62
N PHE A 53 -6.45 27.12 -9.01
CA PHE A 53 -7.72 27.69 -8.60
C PHE A 53 -8.74 27.58 -9.75
N PRO A 54 -9.81 26.77 -9.59
CA PRO A 54 -10.84 26.64 -10.60
C PRO A 54 -11.53 27.98 -10.87
N GLY A 55 -11.72 28.33 -12.14
CA GLY A 55 -12.39 29.59 -12.55
C GLY A 55 -11.46 30.78 -12.83
N ILE A 56 -10.14 30.63 -12.59
CA ILE A 56 -9.13 31.59 -13.03
C ILE A 56 -8.63 31.19 -14.43
N THR A 57 -8.65 32.14 -15.37
CA THR A 57 -8.19 31.92 -16.76
C THR A 57 -7.10 32.92 -17.13
N TYR A 58 -6.27 32.56 -18.11
CA TYR A 58 -5.24 33.44 -18.67
C TYR A 58 -5.73 33.98 -20.01
N ASP A 59 -5.79 35.30 -20.15
CA ASP A 59 -6.13 35.96 -21.41
C ASP A 59 -5.09 37.06 -21.66
N LYS A 60 -4.32 36.95 -22.75
CA LYS A 60 -3.34 37.96 -23.20
C LYS A 60 -2.44 38.53 -22.08
N ASP A 61 -1.77 37.64 -21.35
CA ASP A 61 -0.87 37.96 -20.23
C ASP A 61 -1.53 38.52 -18.96
N GLU A 62 -2.88 38.54 -18.89
CA GLU A 62 -3.64 38.88 -17.71
C GLU A 62 -4.28 37.64 -17.07
N ILE A 63 -4.33 37.62 -15.73
CA ILE A 63 -4.98 36.57 -14.95
C ILE A 63 -6.37 37.07 -14.57
N ILE A 64 -7.41 36.41 -15.07
CA ILE A 64 -8.79 36.91 -15.01
C ILE A 64 -9.75 35.87 -14.40
N ILE A 65 -10.70 36.37 -13.60
CA ILE A 65 -11.92 35.68 -13.17
C ILE A 65 -13.06 36.30 -13.97
N ARG A 66 -13.70 35.51 -14.84
CA ARG A 66 -14.71 36.01 -15.81
C ARG A 66 -16.02 36.45 -15.14
N ASP A 67 -16.44 35.76 -14.09
CA ASP A 67 -17.63 36.11 -13.32
C ASP A 67 -17.42 35.80 -11.83
N ILE A 68 -17.29 36.86 -11.02
CA ILE A 68 -17.07 36.74 -9.57
C ILE A 68 -18.25 36.09 -8.85
N LYS A 69 -19.49 36.28 -9.30
CA LYS A 69 -20.67 35.74 -8.60
C LYS A 69 -20.76 34.23 -8.72
N ILE A 70 -20.33 33.68 -9.86
CA ILE A 70 -20.22 32.23 -10.05
C ILE A 70 -19.03 31.70 -9.26
N PHE A 71 -17.89 32.40 -9.32
CA PHE A 71 -16.68 32.05 -8.58
C PHE A 71 -16.91 31.97 -7.06
N ASP A 72 -17.56 32.97 -6.47
CA ASP A 72 -17.87 33.01 -5.02
C ASP A 72 -18.83 31.91 -4.60
N LYS A 73 -19.84 31.58 -5.43
CA LYS A 73 -20.77 30.48 -5.13
C LYS A 73 -20.05 29.13 -5.10
N VAL A 74 -19.13 28.89 -6.03
CA VAL A 74 -18.34 27.65 -6.08
C VAL A 74 -17.42 27.55 -4.85
N TYR A 75 -16.78 28.64 -4.43
CA TYR A 75 -15.91 28.65 -3.24
C TYR A 75 -16.67 28.56 -1.91
N GLN A 76 -17.82 29.21 -1.77
CA GLN A 76 -18.67 29.06 -0.58
C GLN A 76 -19.15 27.61 -0.40
N ILE A 77 -19.44 26.91 -1.49
CA ILE A 77 -19.76 25.48 -1.46
C ILE A 77 -18.53 24.66 -1.06
N LEU A 78 -17.33 24.98 -1.58
CA LEU A 78 -16.08 24.30 -1.21
C LEU A 78 -15.71 24.47 0.26
N ASP A 79 -15.92 25.66 0.83
CA ASP A 79 -15.68 25.91 2.26
C ASP A 79 -16.66 25.11 3.13
N HIS A 80 -17.93 25.05 2.74
CA HIS A 80 -18.93 24.25 3.45
C HIS A 80 -18.65 22.74 3.35
N ILE A 81 -18.14 22.27 2.20
CA ILE A 81 -17.70 20.87 2.00
C ILE A 81 -16.45 20.57 2.84
N ARG A 82 -15.46 21.47 2.91
CA ARG A 82 -14.30 21.31 3.80
C ARG A 82 -14.72 21.26 5.24
N GLU A 83 -15.65 22.11 5.66
CA GLU A 83 -16.16 22.13 7.03
C GLU A 83 -16.92 20.83 7.37
N LEU A 84 -17.67 20.26 6.43
CA LEU A 84 -18.34 18.96 6.58
C LEU A 84 -17.34 17.80 6.60
N LYS A 85 -16.33 17.82 5.72
CA LYS A 85 -15.25 16.81 5.70
C LYS A 85 -14.44 16.86 6.99
N ASP A 86 -14.03 18.04 7.44
CA ASP A 86 -13.28 18.25 8.69
C ASP A 86 -14.08 17.86 9.94
N LYS A 87 -15.42 17.93 9.90
CA LYS A 87 -16.30 17.43 10.96
C LYS A 87 -16.43 15.90 10.97
N ILE A 88 -16.32 15.25 9.81
CA ILE A 88 -16.39 13.78 9.67
C ILE A 88 -15.03 13.12 9.89
N THR A 89 -13.95 13.75 9.43
CA THR A 89 -12.58 13.30 9.65
C THR A 89 -11.96 14.13 10.76
N GLY A 90 -11.99 13.62 11.99
CA GLY A 90 -11.29 14.26 13.12
C GLY A 90 -9.87 14.69 12.76
N SER A 91 -9.49 15.88 13.24
CA SER A 91 -8.16 16.51 13.25
C SER A 91 -7.11 15.96 12.26
N LYS A 92 -6.96 16.68 11.12
CA LYS A 92 -5.78 16.76 10.25
C LYS A 92 -4.76 15.62 10.38
N ALA A 93 -5.09 14.46 9.82
CA ALA A 93 -4.07 13.52 9.38
C ALA A 93 -3.54 14.00 8.02
N THR A 94 -2.31 14.51 8.02
CA THR A 94 -1.52 14.79 6.82
C THR A 94 -1.62 13.58 5.88
N ILE A 95 -2.03 13.81 4.62
CA ILE A 95 -2.10 12.81 3.56
C ILE A 95 -0.68 12.32 3.27
N SER A 96 -0.20 11.38 4.08
CA SER A 96 0.89 10.51 3.69
C SER A 96 0.24 9.36 2.94
N ARG A 97 0.37 9.38 1.61
CA ARG A 97 0.26 8.16 0.83
C ARG A 97 1.21 7.15 1.48
N GLN A 98 0.70 6.24 2.30
CA GLN A 98 1.40 5.00 2.57
C GLN A 98 1.38 4.24 1.24
N LYS A 99 2.37 4.58 0.42
CA LYS A 99 2.71 3.90 -0.81
C LYS A 99 2.83 2.43 -0.45
N SER A 100 2.08 1.57 -1.15
CA SER A 100 2.35 0.14 -1.14
C SER A 100 3.84 -0.03 -1.43
N SER A 101 4.56 -0.68 -0.52
CA SER A 101 6.02 -0.83 -0.56
C SER A 101 6.51 -1.70 -1.73
N PHE A 102 5.62 -2.06 -2.67
CA PHE A 102 5.88 -3.02 -3.73
C PHE A 102 6.82 -2.50 -4.82
N PHE A 103 6.89 -1.18 -5.05
CA PHE A 103 7.64 -0.62 -6.20
C PHE A 103 8.83 0.27 -5.85
N GLN A 104 9.16 0.47 -4.57
CA GLN A 104 10.10 1.54 -4.20
C GLN A 104 11.57 1.12 -4.10
N TYR A 105 11.92 -0.12 -4.40
CA TYR A 105 13.32 -0.60 -4.28
C TYR A 105 14.15 -0.60 -5.57
N GLN A 106 13.66 -0.07 -6.69
CA GLN A 106 14.43 -0.06 -7.96
C GLN A 106 14.53 1.28 -8.70
N LYS A 107 14.00 2.38 -8.18
CA LYS A 107 14.09 3.68 -8.88
C LYS A 107 15.41 4.45 -8.70
N ASP A 108 16.27 4.05 -7.75
CA ASP A 108 17.51 4.80 -7.45
C ASP A 108 18.81 4.15 -7.96
N LYS A 109 18.76 3.14 -8.86
CA LYS A 109 19.99 2.50 -9.38
C LYS A 109 20.01 2.11 -10.86
N ILE A 110 19.18 2.69 -11.72
CA ILE A 110 19.32 2.50 -13.18
C ILE A 110 19.34 3.84 -13.87
N GLN A 111 20.44 4.55 -13.66
CA GLN A 111 20.94 5.53 -14.61
C GLN A 111 22.40 5.19 -14.81
N GLU A 112 22.68 4.32 -15.78
CA GLU A 112 23.85 4.33 -16.67
C GLU A 112 24.09 2.98 -17.39
N VAL A 113 24.19 3.09 -18.72
CA VAL A 113 24.90 2.20 -19.68
C VAL A 113 24.12 1.03 -20.34
N ALA A 114 23.79 1.32 -21.62
CA ALA A 114 23.94 0.52 -22.85
C ALA A 114 22.99 -0.66 -23.20
N SER A 115 22.15 -0.37 -24.21
CA SER A 115 21.92 -1.12 -25.46
C SER A 115 22.33 -2.59 -25.56
N THR A 116 21.36 -3.47 -25.81
CA THR A 116 21.38 -4.49 -26.89
C THR A 116 19.96 -4.93 -27.26
N SER A 117 19.83 -5.43 -28.47
CA SER A 117 18.63 -5.63 -29.31
C SER A 117 17.71 -6.82 -28.95
N LYS A 118 16.37 -6.55 -28.93
CA LYS A 118 15.20 -7.28 -29.51
C LYS A 118 15.06 -8.82 -29.33
N PRO A 119 13.84 -9.36 -29.15
CA PRO A 119 12.86 -9.46 -30.26
C PRO A 119 11.43 -9.02 -29.95
N ARG A 120 10.81 -8.45 -30.99
CA ARG A 120 9.37 -8.16 -31.11
C ARG A 120 8.56 -9.45 -30.92
N ARG A 121 7.65 -9.47 -29.94
CA ARG A 121 6.51 -10.39 -29.94
C ARG A 121 5.27 -9.64 -30.43
N SER A 122 4.58 -10.29 -31.35
CA SER A 122 3.44 -9.81 -32.12
C SER A 122 2.27 -9.41 -31.23
N LEU A 123 1.87 -8.14 -31.36
CA LEU A 123 0.56 -7.66 -30.92
C LEU A 123 -0.50 -8.29 -31.84
N SER A 124 -1.35 -9.16 -31.30
CA SER A 124 -2.63 -9.48 -31.93
C SER A 124 -3.59 -8.32 -31.65
N LEU A 125 -3.57 -7.34 -32.55
CA LEU A 125 -4.56 -6.27 -32.64
C LEU A 125 -5.87 -6.85 -33.15
N SER A 126 -6.81 -7.06 -32.23
CA SER A 126 -8.24 -7.03 -32.54
C SER A 126 -8.93 -6.08 -31.57
N SER A 127 -8.49 -4.81 -31.55
CA SER A 127 -9.28 -3.74 -30.97
C SER A 127 -10.22 -3.23 -32.07
N THR A 128 -11.43 -3.76 -32.08
CA THR A 128 -12.57 -3.06 -32.66
C THR A 128 -12.55 -1.61 -32.14
N ASN A 129 -12.62 -0.64 -33.06
CA ASN A 129 -12.66 0.80 -32.76
C ASN A 129 -13.90 1.14 -31.91
N LEU A 130 -13.85 0.87 -30.60
CA LEU A 130 -14.77 1.45 -29.63
C LEU A 130 -14.37 2.90 -29.44
N SER A 131 -15.33 3.81 -29.55
CA SER A 131 -15.11 5.21 -29.19
C SER A 131 -14.72 5.28 -27.70
N LEU A 132 -13.69 6.05 -27.37
CA LEU A 132 -13.17 6.16 -26.01
C LEU A 132 -14.29 6.55 -25.03
N PHE A 133 -14.24 5.99 -23.81
CA PHE A 133 -15.15 6.30 -22.71
C PHE A 133 -16.63 5.98 -23.00
N THR A 134 -16.90 4.88 -23.71
CA THR A 134 -18.27 4.45 -24.04
C THR A 134 -18.78 3.28 -23.23
N ARG A 135 -17.93 2.60 -22.46
CA ARG A 135 -18.35 1.62 -21.48
C ARG A 135 -17.65 1.87 -20.16
N ILE A 136 -18.29 1.47 -19.08
CA ILE A 136 -17.71 1.44 -17.74
C ILE A 136 -17.42 0.00 -17.29
N THR A 137 -17.24 -0.91 -18.23
CA THR A 137 -16.76 -2.27 -17.93
C THR A 137 -15.35 -2.22 -17.36
N LEU A 138 -15.02 -3.17 -16.48
CA LEU A 138 -13.74 -3.17 -15.77
C LEU A 138 -12.52 -3.16 -16.72
N ASN A 139 -12.60 -3.87 -17.85
CA ASN A 139 -11.52 -3.95 -18.83
C ASN A 139 -11.33 -2.65 -19.62
N GLU A 140 -12.39 -1.85 -19.78
CA GLU A 140 -12.27 -0.53 -20.38
C GLU A 140 -11.75 0.49 -19.37
N LEU A 141 -12.28 0.48 -18.15
CA LEU A 141 -11.84 1.34 -17.05
C LEU A 141 -10.37 1.14 -16.73
N ILE A 142 -9.87 -0.10 -16.68
CA ILE A 142 -8.53 -0.40 -16.19
C ILE A 142 -7.83 -1.34 -17.16
N LYS A 143 -7.06 -0.75 -18.07
CA LYS A 143 -6.28 -1.49 -19.08
C LYS A 143 -4.96 -1.96 -18.49
N ASN A 144 -4.35 -2.95 -19.11
CA ASN A 144 -2.96 -3.33 -18.81
C ASN A 144 -2.02 -2.58 -19.78
N ASP A 145 -1.96 -1.26 -19.64
CA ASP A 145 -1.10 -0.40 -20.44
C ASP A 145 -0.26 0.56 -19.57
N GLN A 146 0.66 1.28 -20.20
CA GLN A 146 1.58 2.15 -19.48
C GLN A 146 0.88 3.32 -18.75
N SER A 147 -0.28 3.77 -19.24
CA SER A 147 -1.06 4.84 -18.61
C SER A 147 -1.80 4.38 -17.35
N THR A 148 -2.21 3.12 -17.28
CA THR A 148 -3.02 2.57 -16.19
C THR A 148 -2.30 1.51 -15.35
N CYS A 149 -1.00 1.28 -15.60
CA CYS A 149 -0.20 0.25 -14.94
C CYS A 149 -0.27 0.27 -13.39
N SER A 150 -0.25 1.45 -12.76
CA SER A 150 -0.39 1.54 -11.29
C SER A 150 -1.78 1.13 -10.85
N LEU A 151 -2.81 1.67 -11.51
CA LEU A 151 -4.21 1.36 -11.22
C LEU A 151 -4.50 -0.13 -11.42
N TRP A 152 -4.00 -0.73 -12.50
CA TRP A 152 -4.08 -2.17 -12.75
C TRP A 152 -3.43 -2.98 -11.64
N GLY A 153 -2.23 -2.58 -11.20
CA GLY A 153 -1.51 -3.21 -10.10
C GLY A 153 -2.24 -3.13 -8.76
N ASP A 154 -2.99 -2.06 -8.51
CA ASP A 154 -3.75 -1.88 -7.27
C ASP A 154 -5.17 -2.50 -7.33
N THR A 155 -5.61 -3.02 -8.49
CA THR A 155 -7.00 -3.49 -8.71
C THR A 155 -7.09 -4.81 -9.49
N VAL A 156 -7.04 -4.80 -10.82
CA VAL A 156 -7.29 -5.95 -11.70
C VAL A 156 -6.24 -7.04 -11.55
N ALA A 157 -5.01 -6.70 -11.17
CA ALA A 157 -3.94 -7.66 -10.91
C ALA A 157 -4.29 -8.71 -9.84
N TYR A 158 -5.24 -8.41 -8.95
CA TYR A 158 -5.73 -9.34 -7.95
C TYR A 158 -6.59 -10.48 -8.52
N GLU A 159 -7.11 -10.39 -9.76
CA GLU A 159 -7.97 -11.45 -10.31
C GLU A 159 -7.25 -12.80 -10.44
N ASN A 160 -5.99 -12.79 -10.91
CA ASN A 160 -5.21 -14.02 -11.14
C ASN A 160 -3.69 -13.83 -10.92
N TYR A 161 -3.13 -12.65 -11.23
CA TYR A 161 -1.68 -12.47 -11.31
C TYR A 161 -0.96 -12.62 -9.95
N PHE A 162 -1.51 -12.00 -8.91
CA PHE A 162 -0.82 -11.96 -7.61
C PHE A 162 -0.87 -13.27 -6.82
N GLU A 163 -1.89 -14.09 -7.01
CA GLU A 163 -2.01 -15.38 -6.34
C GLU A 163 -0.90 -16.34 -6.81
N GLU A 164 -0.75 -16.49 -8.12
CA GLU A 164 0.33 -17.30 -8.72
C GLU A 164 1.71 -16.77 -8.33
N LYS A 165 1.90 -15.45 -8.42
CA LYS A 165 3.17 -14.82 -8.09
C LYS A 165 3.55 -15.02 -6.62
N THR A 166 2.60 -14.87 -5.70
CA THR A 166 2.85 -15.05 -4.27
C THR A 166 3.24 -16.49 -3.95
N SER A 167 2.56 -17.47 -4.55
CA SER A 167 2.88 -18.89 -4.35
C SER A 167 4.30 -19.22 -4.83
N ASN A 168 4.68 -18.73 -6.02
CA ASN A 168 6.02 -18.94 -6.58
C ASN A 168 7.11 -18.24 -5.78
N ASP A 169 6.88 -16.97 -5.40
CA ASP A 169 7.83 -16.18 -4.61
C ASP A 169 8.03 -16.77 -3.20
N ALA A 170 6.95 -17.25 -2.55
CA ALA A 170 7.02 -17.88 -1.24
C ALA A 170 7.84 -19.18 -1.27
N LYS A 171 7.71 -19.99 -2.33
CA LYS A 171 8.55 -21.19 -2.53
C LYS A 171 10.01 -20.81 -2.76
N ALA A 172 10.27 -19.84 -3.64
CA ALA A 172 11.63 -19.44 -4.00
C ALA A 172 12.40 -18.74 -2.86
N ARG A 173 11.68 -18.09 -1.93
CA ARG A 173 12.26 -17.28 -0.84
C ARG A 173 11.92 -17.78 0.56
N GLY A 174 11.51 -19.05 0.68
CA GLY A 174 11.06 -19.64 1.93
C GLY A 174 12.12 -19.60 3.04
N ALA A 175 13.40 -19.69 2.67
CA ALA A 175 14.55 -19.65 3.58
C ALA A 175 14.34 -20.59 4.79
N ILE A 176 14.27 -21.88 4.50
CA ILE A 176 13.79 -22.92 5.43
C ILE A 176 14.68 -23.04 6.68
N PHE A 177 15.99 -22.88 6.55
CA PHE A 177 16.92 -23.20 7.63
C PHE A 177 17.52 -21.97 8.32
N LEU A 178 17.71 -20.87 7.60
CA LEU A 178 18.30 -19.64 8.13
C LEU A 178 17.48 -18.42 7.70
N LYS A 179 17.13 -17.56 8.66
CA LYS A 179 16.40 -16.31 8.42
C LYS A 179 17.16 -15.09 8.96
N SER A 180 17.16 -14.03 8.14
CA SER A 180 17.51 -12.66 8.58
C SER A 180 16.26 -11.92 9.06
N SER A 181 16.46 -10.78 9.72
CA SER A 181 15.38 -9.85 10.08
C SER A 181 14.51 -9.46 8.87
N LEU A 182 15.15 -9.24 7.71
CA LEU A 182 14.44 -8.96 6.46
C LEU A 182 13.60 -10.14 5.99
N ALA A 183 14.12 -11.37 6.13
CA ALA A 183 13.39 -12.57 5.73
C ALA A 183 12.11 -12.81 6.56
N PHE A 184 12.12 -12.48 7.87
CA PHE A 184 10.88 -12.55 8.67
C PHE A 184 9.84 -11.53 8.20
N ASN A 185 10.25 -10.30 7.90
CA ASN A 185 9.32 -9.28 7.37
C ASN A 185 8.70 -9.70 6.04
N ILE A 186 9.51 -10.29 5.14
CA ILE A 186 9.03 -10.87 3.88
C ILE A 186 8.04 -12.02 4.13
N MET A 187 8.30 -12.86 5.13
CA MET A 187 7.43 -13.98 5.47
C MET A 187 6.07 -13.53 6.01
N VAL A 188 6.05 -12.54 6.92
CA VAL A 188 4.79 -11.92 7.38
C VAL A 188 4.02 -11.33 6.20
N GLN A 189 4.71 -10.69 5.25
CA GLN A 189 4.08 -10.19 4.04
C GLN A 189 3.49 -11.31 3.17
N TYR A 190 4.14 -12.48 3.06
CA TYR A 190 3.57 -13.61 2.32
C TYR A 190 2.35 -14.21 3.02
N GLU A 191 2.36 -14.28 4.35
CA GLU A 191 1.20 -14.73 5.12
C GLU A 191 0.02 -13.76 4.95
N LYS A 192 0.29 -12.45 4.96
CA LYS A 192 -0.70 -11.42 4.58
C LYS A 192 -1.28 -11.71 3.21
N ASN A 193 -0.42 -11.83 2.20
CA ASN A 193 -0.82 -11.98 0.80
C ASN A 193 -1.65 -13.24 0.58
N ARG A 194 -1.26 -14.36 1.20
CA ARG A 194 -1.97 -15.64 1.12
C ARG A 194 -3.41 -15.54 1.59
N ARG A 195 -3.68 -14.73 2.62
CA ARG A 195 -5.04 -14.52 3.16
C ARG A 195 -5.79 -13.39 2.45
N LEU A 196 -5.09 -12.31 2.10
CA LEU A 196 -5.69 -11.09 1.56
C LEU A 196 -5.99 -11.18 0.06
N TYR A 197 -5.11 -11.77 -0.73
CA TYR A 197 -5.24 -11.76 -2.19
C TYR A 197 -6.47 -12.51 -2.69
N PRO A 198 -6.84 -13.69 -2.13
CA PRO A 198 -8.11 -14.34 -2.47
C PRO A 198 -9.34 -13.48 -2.14
N LEU A 199 -9.30 -12.71 -1.05
CA LEU A 199 -10.38 -11.78 -0.70
C LEU A 199 -10.46 -10.62 -1.70
N LYS A 200 -9.32 -10.02 -2.04
CA LYS A 200 -9.25 -8.94 -3.06
C LYS A 200 -9.66 -9.44 -4.45
N ALA A 201 -9.34 -10.68 -4.81
CA ALA A 201 -9.80 -11.34 -6.02
C ALA A 201 -11.34 -11.48 -6.05
N LYS A 202 -11.97 -11.78 -4.91
CA LYS A 202 -13.43 -11.78 -4.79
C LYS A 202 -13.99 -10.36 -4.90
N VAL A 203 -13.42 -9.38 -4.21
CA VAL A 203 -13.87 -7.96 -4.29
C VAL A 203 -13.89 -7.48 -5.74
N ILE A 204 -12.79 -7.67 -6.48
CA ILE A 204 -12.73 -7.19 -7.87
C ILE A 204 -13.69 -7.93 -8.81
N LYS A 205 -13.97 -9.22 -8.57
CA LYS A 205 -15.01 -9.98 -9.29
C LYS A 205 -16.41 -9.45 -9.00
N GLU A 206 -16.69 -9.12 -7.74
CA GLU A 206 -17.97 -8.53 -7.38
C GLU A 206 -18.11 -7.08 -7.90
N ILE A 207 -17.01 -6.31 -8.00
CA ILE A 207 -17.00 -5.00 -8.68
C ILE A 207 -17.30 -5.17 -10.18
N ARG A 208 -16.70 -6.17 -10.84
CA ARG A 208 -16.97 -6.47 -12.26
C ARG A 208 -18.46 -6.75 -12.48
N ALA A 209 -19.06 -7.60 -11.66
CA ALA A 209 -20.49 -7.91 -11.74
C ALA A 209 -21.37 -6.67 -11.47
N LEU A 210 -20.98 -5.78 -10.55
CA LEU A 210 -21.68 -4.50 -10.33
C LEU A 210 -21.61 -3.60 -11.57
N LEU A 211 -20.44 -3.47 -12.16
CA LEU A 211 -20.23 -2.67 -13.37
C LEU A 211 -21.00 -3.24 -14.57
N ASP A 212 -21.12 -4.56 -14.69
CA ASP A 212 -21.90 -5.20 -15.76
C ASP A 212 -23.41 -4.84 -15.66
N VAL A 213 -23.93 -4.60 -14.46
CA VAL A 213 -25.30 -4.11 -14.24
C VAL A 213 -25.42 -2.59 -14.52
N LEU A 214 -24.40 -1.82 -14.15
CA LEU A 214 -24.40 -0.36 -14.34
C LEU A 214 -24.09 0.08 -15.78
N ASP A 215 -23.30 -0.69 -16.53
CA ASP A 215 -22.84 -0.34 -17.87
C ASP A 215 -23.98 -0.06 -18.86
N PRO A 216 -25.05 -0.89 -18.96
CA PRO A 216 -26.18 -0.58 -19.85
C PRO A 216 -26.88 0.74 -19.50
N ILE A 217 -26.97 1.07 -18.20
CA ILE A 217 -27.56 2.32 -17.71
C ILE A 217 -26.67 3.50 -18.09
N TYR A 218 -25.35 3.36 -17.90
CA TYR A 218 -24.35 4.34 -18.35
C TYR A 218 -24.41 4.56 -19.86
N VAL A 219 -24.53 3.50 -20.65
CA VAL A 219 -24.67 3.56 -22.12
C VAL A 219 -25.91 4.33 -22.54
N SER A 220 -27.04 4.02 -21.92
CA SER A 220 -28.29 4.77 -22.12
C SER A 220 -28.17 6.24 -21.70
N TRP A 221 -27.42 6.51 -20.63
CA TRP A 221 -27.21 7.86 -20.13
C TRP A 221 -26.40 8.74 -21.10
N TYR A 222 -25.21 8.33 -21.53
CA TYR A 222 -24.37 9.19 -22.39
C TYR A 222 -24.88 9.27 -23.83
N SER A 223 -25.73 8.33 -24.27
CA SER A 223 -26.34 8.33 -25.60
C SER A 223 -27.41 9.44 -25.75
N LYS A 224 -27.80 10.11 -24.67
CA LYS A 224 -28.71 11.26 -24.72
C LYS A 224 -27.98 12.50 -25.23
N GLU A 225 -28.62 13.23 -26.13
CA GLU A 225 -28.07 14.45 -26.75
C GLU A 225 -27.59 15.45 -25.68
N GLY A 226 -26.35 15.93 -25.82
CA GLY A 226 -25.75 16.98 -24.96
C GLY A 226 -24.75 16.52 -23.88
N ILE A 227 -24.60 15.21 -23.62
CA ILE A 227 -23.74 14.68 -22.52
C ILE A 227 -22.30 14.35 -22.97
N GLN A 228 -22.01 14.40 -24.27
CA GLN A 228 -20.74 13.92 -24.85
C GLN A 228 -19.47 14.63 -24.34
N ILE A 229 -19.56 15.88 -23.87
CA ILE A 229 -18.41 16.70 -23.48
C ILE A 229 -17.79 16.24 -22.15
N ASN A 230 -18.57 15.67 -21.23
CA ASN A 230 -18.14 15.35 -19.87
C ASN A 230 -18.08 13.84 -19.55
N ARG A 231 -18.19 12.97 -20.58
CA ARG A 231 -18.15 11.51 -20.40
C ARG A 231 -16.86 10.98 -19.77
N GLU A 232 -15.74 11.62 -20.09
CA GLU A 232 -14.41 11.27 -19.56
C GLU A 232 -14.33 11.49 -18.05
N LEU A 233 -14.97 12.55 -17.56
CA LEU A 233 -15.04 12.85 -16.13
C LEU A 233 -15.78 11.76 -15.35
N VAL A 234 -16.93 11.30 -15.86
CA VAL A 234 -17.69 10.20 -15.24
C VAL A 234 -16.95 8.88 -15.35
N PHE A 235 -16.23 8.66 -16.46
CA PHE A 235 -15.38 7.49 -16.63
C PHE A 235 -14.26 7.44 -15.56
N HIS A 236 -13.57 8.55 -15.33
CA HIS A 236 -12.56 8.66 -14.27
C HIS A 236 -13.16 8.53 -12.87
N TYR A 237 -14.38 9.02 -12.65
CA TYR A 237 -15.10 8.79 -11.40
C TYR A 237 -15.27 7.29 -11.11
N PHE A 238 -15.66 6.48 -12.11
CA PHE A 238 -15.77 5.03 -11.94
C PHE A 238 -14.41 4.34 -11.75
N GLN A 239 -13.34 4.80 -12.42
CA GLN A 239 -11.98 4.32 -12.13
C GLN A 239 -11.61 4.53 -10.65
N ASN A 240 -11.90 5.72 -10.11
CA ASN A 240 -11.66 6.04 -8.71
C ASN A 240 -12.56 5.22 -7.78
N ALA A 241 -13.82 4.96 -8.14
CA ALA A 241 -14.72 4.10 -7.38
C ALA A 241 -14.18 2.67 -7.24
N VAL A 242 -13.64 2.10 -8.32
CA VAL A 242 -12.98 0.78 -8.27
C VAL A 242 -11.74 0.81 -7.38
N LEU A 243 -10.90 1.85 -7.51
CA LEU A 243 -9.69 2.00 -6.71
C LEU A 243 -10.00 2.11 -5.21
N GLU A 244 -10.94 2.98 -4.83
CA GLU A 244 -11.32 3.21 -3.43
C GLU A 244 -11.92 1.95 -2.79
N ALA A 245 -12.76 1.21 -3.51
CA ALA A 245 -13.29 -0.07 -3.03
C ALA A 245 -12.19 -1.12 -2.80
N MET A 246 -11.08 -1.05 -3.54
CA MET A 246 -9.94 -1.96 -3.39
C MET A 246 -8.96 -1.53 -2.30
N LEU A 247 -8.86 -0.24 -1.97
CA LEU A 247 -7.91 0.32 -1.00
C LEU A 247 -8.53 0.51 0.39
N ASN A 248 -8.29 -0.42 1.31
CA ASN A 248 -8.74 -0.31 2.72
C ASN A 248 -8.07 0.82 3.52
N GLY A 249 -7.05 1.48 2.95
CA GLY A 249 -6.00 2.21 3.66
C GLY A 249 -6.43 3.36 4.57
N ASN A 250 -7.66 3.87 4.42
CA ASN A 250 -8.14 5.03 5.17
C ASN A 250 -9.13 4.69 6.30
N PHE A 251 -9.94 3.63 6.14
CA PHE A 251 -11.06 3.37 7.05
C PHE A 251 -11.00 1.98 7.68
N ASN A 252 -10.58 0.97 6.92
CA ASN A 252 -10.84 -0.42 7.26
C ASN A 252 -9.57 -1.22 7.60
N ASN A 253 -8.41 -0.56 7.67
CA ASN A 253 -7.13 -1.18 8.03
C ASN A 253 -6.72 -0.95 9.50
N LYS A 254 -7.67 -0.54 10.35
CA LYS A 254 -7.44 -0.20 11.76
C LYS A 254 -8.60 -0.70 12.62
N PRO A 255 -8.35 -0.93 13.93
CA PRO A 255 -9.40 -1.22 14.88
C PRO A 255 -10.51 -0.16 14.85
N THR A 256 -11.72 -0.58 15.18
CA THR A 256 -12.82 0.32 15.51
C THR A 256 -12.61 0.94 16.88
N GLU A 257 -13.30 2.04 17.13
CA GLU A 257 -13.40 2.68 18.44
C GLU A 257 -13.95 1.74 19.54
N PHE A 258 -14.54 0.60 19.16
CA PHE A 258 -15.05 -0.44 20.04
C PHE A 258 -14.08 -1.62 20.23
N GLU A 259 -12.93 -1.60 19.55
CA GLU A 259 -11.88 -2.62 19.61
C GLU A 259 -10.65 -2.15 20.39
N THR A 260 -10.62 -0.91 20.87
CA THR A 260 -9.49 -0.35 21.63
C THR A 260 -9.60 -0.68 23.13
N GLU A 261 -8.44 -0.75 23.80
CA GLU A 261 -8.34 -1.08 25.24
C GLU A 261 -9.04 -0.07 26.17
N GLU A 262 -9.27 1.16 25.70
CA GLU A 262 -9.92 2.24 26.46
C GLU A 262 -11.45 2.19 26.42
N THR A 263 -12.03 1.13 25.84
CA THR A 263 -13.48 1.02 25.70
C THR A 263 -14.19 0.93 27.05
N PRO A 264 -15.32 1.65 27.24
CA PRO A 264 -16.18 1.45 28.41
C PRO A 264 -16.60 -0.02 28.48
N LYS A 265 -16.78 -0.56 29.68
CA LYS A 265 -17.19 -1.96 29.93
C LYS A 265 -18.56 -2.28 29.30
N LEU A 266 -18.60 -2.45 27.99
CA LEU A 266 -19.72 -3.00 27.25
C LEU A 266 -19.77 -4.49 27.52
N ASN A 267 -20.97 -5.07 27.54
CA ASN A 267 -21.07 -6.52 27.52
C ASN A 267 -20.60 -7.06 26.16
N ALA A 268 -20.13 -8.31 26.12
CA ALA A 268 -19.52 -8.89 24.93
C ALA A 268 -20.44 -8.89 23.69
N ALA A 269 -21.75 -9.09 23.90
CA ALA A 269 -22.73 -9.09 22.81
C ALA A 269 -22.90 -7.69 22.18
N LEU A 270 -23.01 -6.66 23.02
CA LEU A 270 -23.15 -5.27 22.59
C LEU A 270 -21.86 -4.76 21.94
N GLN A 271 -20.70 -5.15 22.47
CA GLN A 271 -19.41 -4.84 21.86
C GLN A 271 -19.31 -5.45 20.45
N LYS A 272 -19.61 -6.74 20.29
CA LYS A 272 -19.62 -7.41 18.98
C LYS A 272 -20.56 -6.70 17.99
N TYR A 273 -21.78 -6.38 18.43
CA TYR A 273 -22.74 -5.65 17.61
C TYR A 273 -22.21 -4.26 17.18
N ALA A 274 -21.62 -3.51 18.10
CA ALA A 274 -21.06 -2.18 17.81
C ALA A 274 -19.89 -2.25 16.81
N ILE A 275 -19.00 -3.24 16.97
CA ILE A 275 -17.89 -3.50 16.04
C ILE A 275 -18.42 -3.81 14.63
N GLU A 276 -19.38 -4.73 14.53
CA GLU A 276 -19.98 -5.10 13.23
C GLU A 276 -20.60 -3.88 12.53
N LYS A 277 -21.30 -3.02 13.29
CA LYS A 277 -21.89 -1.79 12.75
C LYS A 277 -20.84 -0.75 12.33
N ALA A 278 -19.80 -0.55 13.13
CA ALA A 278 -18.73 0.39 12.80
C ALA A 278 -17.93 -0.06 11.56
N ARG A 279 -17.60 -1.36 11.45
CA ARG A 279 -16.93 -1.91 10.28
C ARG A 279 -17.80 -1.84 9.02
N ALA A 280 -19.10 -2.12 9.14
CA ALA A 280 -20.05 -1.97 8.03
C ALA A 280 -20.10 -0.52 7.51
N LEU A 281 -20.22 0.46 8.41
CA LEU A 281 -20.23 1.87 8.03
C LEU A 281 -18.93 2.27 7.32
N ARG A 282 -17.77 1.85 7.83
CA ARG A 282 -16.47 2.10 7.19
C ARG A 282 -16.39 1.54 5.77
N ALA A 283 -16.90 0.33 5.56
CA ALA A 283 -16.96 -0.29 4.24
C ALA A 283 -17.98 0.41 3.31
N GLU A 284 -19.12 0.86 3.83
CA GLU A 284 -20.09 1.66 3.08
C GLU A 284 -19.52 3.01 2.63
N LEU A 285 -18.70 3.66 3.46
CA LEU A 285 -17.98 4.88 3.09
C LEU A 285 -16.97 4.63 1.96
N MET A 286 -16.27 3.49 1.98
CA MET A 286 -15.38 3.10 0.88
C MET A 286 -16.15 2.82 -0.43
N LEU A 287 -17.42 2.41 -0.33
CA LEU A 287 -18.31 2.19 -1.46
C LEU A 287 -19.18 3.40 -1.78
N MET A 288 -18.92 4.58 -1.19
CA MET A 288 -19.78 5.77 -1.31
C MET A 288 -20.07 6.13 -2.77
N LYS A 289 -19.05 6.03 -3.64
CA LYS A 289 -19.20 6.30 -5.08
C LYS A 289 -20.19 5.39 -5.80
N PHE A 290 -20.44 4.19 -5.28
CA PHE A 290 -21.51 3.33 -5.79
C PHE A 290 -22.82 3.52 -5.01
N ASN A 291 -22.74 3.67 -3.68
CA ASN A 291 -23.91 3.77 -2.80
C ASN A 291 -24.81 4.97 -3.12
N ILE A 292 -24.25 6.11 -3.55
CA ILE A 292 -25.06 7.28 -3.91
C ILE A 292 -26.05 7.01 -5.05
N PHE A 293 -25.78 6.04 -5.93
CA PHE A 293 -26.64 5.77 -7.08
C PHE A 293 -27.96 5.08 -6.69
N ILE A 294 -27.98 4.37 -5.56
CA ILE A 294 -29.16 3.59 -5.13
C ILE A 294 -29.81 4.11 -3.85
N ASN A 295 -29.09 4.86 -3.01
CA ASN A 295 -29.65 5.39 -1.78
C ASN A 295 -30.12 6.83 -2.00
N PRO A 296 -31.43 7.14 -2.05
CA PRO A 296 -31.95 8.50 -2.30
C PRO A 296 -31.60 9.50 -1.19
N GLU A 297 -31.33 9.03 0.03
CA GLU A 297 -31.04 9.87 1.20
C GLU A 297 -29.61 10.43 1.18
N LEU A 298 -28.69 9.79 0.45
CA LEU A 298 -27.30 10.24 0.36
C LEU A 298 -27.15 11.41 -0.63
N PRO A 299 -26.58 12.56 -0.22
CA PRO A 299 -26.20 13.61 -1.15
C PRO A 299 -25.08 13.15 -2.10
N PRO A 300 -25.17 13.37 -3.43
CA PRO A 300 -24.13 12.96 -4.39
C PRO A 300 -22.76 13.60 -4.13
N GLU A 301 -22.76 14.76 -3.49
CA GLU A 301 -21.56 15.54 -3.14
C GLU A 301 -20.65 14.76 -2.18
N LEU A 302 -21.22 13.85 -1.36
CA LEU A 302 -20.44 13.00 -0.44
C LEU A 302 -19.49 12.04 -1.16
N ALA A 303 -19.78 11.70 -2.42
CA ALA A 303 -18.96 10.79 -3.22
C ALA A 303 -17.84 11.49 -4.00
N LEU A 304 -17.70 12.82 -3.89
CA LEU A 304 -16.80 13.61 -4.71
C LEU A 304 -15.64 14.21 -3.90
N SER A 305 -14.43 14.04 -4.43
CA SER A 305 -13.29 14.84 -4.00
C SER A 305 -13.35 16.25 -4.59
N ASP A 306 -12.57 17.17 -4.04
CA ASP A 306 -12.53 18.57 -4.49
C ASP A 306 -12.13 18.67 -5.98
N ASN A 307 -11.33 17.71 -6.46
CA ASN A 307 -10.90 17.62 -7.86
C ASN A 307 -11.98 17.02 -8.78
N GLU A 308 -13.00 16.38 -8.23
CA GLU A 308 -14.11 15.74 -8.96
C GLU A 308 -15.40 16.56 -8.89
N ILE A 309 -15.42 17.72 -8.23
CA ILE A 309 -16.65 18.50 -8.01
C ILE A 309 -17.31 18.91 -9.33
N ASN A 310 -16.51 19.13 -10.39
CA ASN A 310 -17.00 19.47 -11.73
C ASN A 310 -17.81 18.32 -12.37
N THR A 311 -17.74 17.11 -11.81
CA THR A 311 -18.51 15.94 -12.28
C THR A 311 -19.90 15.83 -11.65
N LEU A 312 -20.20 16.67 -10.64
CA LEU A 312 -21.44 16.60 -9.87
C LEU A 312 -22.72 16.66 -10.73
N PRO A 313 -22.86 17.56 -11.73
CA PRO A 313 -24.05 17.61 -12.57
C PRO A 313 -24.31 16.29 -13.31
N GLU A 314 -23.26 15.68 -13.83
CA GLU A 314 -23.31 14.40 -14.55
C GLU A 314 -23.68 13.25 -13.60
N ILE A 315 -23.08 13.22 -12.41
CA ILE A 315 -23.39 12.21 -11.39
C ILE A 315 -24.84 12.32 -10.93
N ILE A 316 -25.37 13.53 -10.71
CA ILE A 316 -26.79 13.76 -10.40
C ILE A 316 -27.68 13.24 -11.54
N SER A 317 -27.30 13.53 -12.78
CA SER A 317 -28.04 13.11 -13.97
C SER A 317 -28.06 11.58 -14.12
N LEU A 318 -26.92 10.92 -13.96
CA LEU A 318 -26.80 9.47 -14.01
C LEU A 318 -27.58 8.80 -12.86
N ARG A 319 -27.47 9.32 -11.64
CA ARG A 319 -28.23 8.85 -10.48
C ARG A 319 -29.74 8.89 -10.71
N LYS A 320 -30.26 9.97 -11.28
CA LYS A 320 -31.69 10.06 -11.64
C LYS A 320 -32.12 8.96 -12.63
N LEU A 321 -31.21 8.48 -13.48
CA LEU A 321 -31.49 7.37 -14.39
C LEU A 321 -31.42 6.01 -13.69
N VAL A 322 -30.45 5.82 -12.79
CA VAL A 322 -30.32 4.60 -11.98
C VAL A 322 -31.57 4.42 -11.11
N LEU A 323 -32.00 5.45 -10.38
CA LEU A 323 -33.19 5.39 -9.51
C LEU A 323 -34.52 5.19 -10.27
N LYS A 324 -34.52 5.30 -11.60
CA LYS A 324 -35.68 5.02 -12.46
C LYS A 324 -35.68 3.61 -13.06
N GLN A 325 -34.65 2.81 -12.79
CA GLN A 325 -34.60 1.42 -13.25
C GLN A 325 -35.67 0.56 -12.55
N PRO A 326 -36.04 -0.58 -13.13
CA PRO A 326 -36.91 -1.55 -12.47
C PRO A 326 -36.39 -1.95 -11.09
N GLU A 327 -37.30 -2.24 -10.17
CA GLU A 327 -36.98 -2.66 -8.79
C GLU A 327 -36.01 -3.85 -8.76
N GLU A 328 -36.17 -4.81 -9.67
CA GLU A 328 -35.28 -5.97 -9.84
C GLU A 328 -33.81 -5.56 -10.08
N VAL A 329 -33.57 -4.50 -10.85
CA VAL A 329 -32.23 -3.99 -11.13
C VAL A 329 -31.64 -3.28 -9.91
N LEU A 330 -32.47 -2.50 -9.20
CA LEU A 330 -32.06 -1.82 -7.97
C LEU A 330 -31.71 -2.83 -6.86
N GLU A 331 -32.52 -3.88 -6.70
CA GLU A 331 -32.25 -4.99 -5.77
C GLU A 331 -30.98 -5.76 -6.15
N ALA A 332 -30.74 -5.99 -7.44
CA ALA A 332 -29.49 -6.60 -7.90
C ALA A 332 -28.26 -5.76 -7.53
N ILE A 333 -28.32 -4.43 -7.73
CA ILE A 333 -27.25 -3.50 -7.31
C ILE A 333 -27.08 -3.52 -5.79
N HIS A 334 -28.17 -3.47 -5.03
CA HIS A 334 -28.14 -3.49 -3.56
C HIS A 334 -27.53 -4.78 -3.00
N ALA A 335 -27.94 -5.93 -3.53
CA ALA A 335 -27.39 -7.23 -3.16
C ALA A 335 -25.89 -7.32 -3.46
N GLN A 336 -25.45 -6.76 -4.59
CA GLN A 336 -24.05 -6.74 -4.99
C GLN A 336 -23.20 -5.85 -4.08
N LEU A 337 -23.70 -4.67 -3.73
CA LEU A 337 -23.04 -3.77 -2.77
C LEU A 337 -22.95 -4.38 -1.38
N LYS A 338 -23.98 -5.10 -0.93
CA LYS A 338 -23.94 -5.83 0.35
C LYS A 338 -22.85 -6.89 0.40
N LYS A 339 -22.65 -7.66 -0.69
CA LYS A 339 -21.54 -8.63 -0.79
C LYS A 339 -20.18 -7.93 -0.76
N LEU A 340 -20.05 -6.82 -1.49
CA LEU A 340 -18.83 -6.01 -1.48
C LEU A 340 -18.50 -5.49 -0.08
N THR A 341 -19.49 -4.95 0.64
CA THR A 341 -19.34 -4.51 2.03
C THR A 341 -18.75 -5.61 2.90
N GLN A 342 -19.32 -6.82 2.85
CA GLN A 342 -18.84 -7.96 3.64
C GLN A 342 -17.39 -8.34 3.30
N LEU A 343 -17.05 -8.43 2.02
CA LEU A 343 -15.70 -8.76 1.57
C LEU A 343 -14.68 -7.68 1.93
N ILE A 344 -15.07 -6.41 1.86
CA ILE A 344 -14.25 -5.28 2.27
C ILE A 344 -13.94 -5.43 3.77
N ILE A 345 -14.96 -5.61 4.62
CA ILE A 345 -14.79 -5.84 6.08
C ILE A 345 -13.79 -6.97 6.34
N GLU A 346 -13.99 -8.15 5.73
CA GLU A 346 -13.11 -9.31 5.89
C GLU A 346 -11.66 -8.99 5.48
N SER A 347 -11.48 -8.28 4.37
CA SER A 347 -10.16 -7.87 3.91
C SER A 347 -9.47 -6.91 4.89
N GLY A 348 -10.24 -6.03 5.54
CA GLY A 348 -9.75 -5.10 6.56
C GLY A 348 -9.24 -5.80 7.82
N ILE A 349 -10.01 -6.77 8.31
CA ILE A 349 -9.63 -7.62 9.46
C ILE A 349 -8.30 -8.33 9.20
N VAL A 350 -8.08 -8.84 7.98
CA VAL A 350 -6.81 -9.48 7.60
C VAL A 350 -5.65 -8.49 7.62
N GLU A 351 -5.87 -7.26 7.14
CA GLU A 351 -4.81 -6.24 7.14
C GLU A 351 -4.43 -5.75 8.52
N GLU A 352 -5.41 -5.56 9.40
CA GLU A 352 -5.22 -5.21 10.79
C GLU A 352 -4.45 -6.30 11.55
N SER A 353 -4.91 -7.56 11.47
CA SER A 353 -4.22 -8.71 12.06
C SER A 353 -2.77 -8.80 11.58
N ASN A 354 -2.51 -8.49 10.31
CA ASN A 354 -1.14 -8.48 9.80
C ASN A 354 -0.31 -7.27 10.29
N ALA A 355 -0.93 -6.11 10.50
CA ALA A 355 -0.25 -4.95 11.09
C ALA A 355 0.17 -5.23 12.54
N GLU A 356 -0.67 -5.92 13.30
CA GLU A 356 -0.35 -6.41 14.65
C GLU A 356 0.82 -7.40 14.62
N LEU A 357 0.74 -8.43 13.76
CA LEU A 357 1.82 -9.40 13.55
C LEU A 357 3.15 -8.73 13.17
N SER A 358 3.10 -7.73 12.29
CA SER A 358 4.28 -6.96 11.89
C SER A 358 4.85 -6.15 13.06
N THR A 359 3.98 -5.57 13.89
CA THR A 359 4.37 -4.81 15.09
C THR A 359 5.01 -5.72 16.13
N GLN A 360 4.40 -6.87 16.40
CA GLN A 360 4.93 -7.91 17.29
C GLN A 360 6.29 -8.41 16.80
N LEU A 361 6.41 -8.73 15.50
CA LEU A 361 7.67 -9.16 14.90
C LEU A 361 8.76 -8.08 15.05
N ASN A 362 8.46 -6.83 14.71
CA ASN A 362 9.42 -5.73 14.83
C ASN A 362 9.87 -5.52 16.27
N HIS A 363 8.97 -5.68 17.24
CA HIS A 363 9.31 -5.67 18.65
C HIS A 363 10.23 -6.84 19.01
N SER A 364 9.90 -8.07 18.62
CA SER A 364 10.75 -9.24 18.87
C SER A 364 12.14 -9.11 18.23
N LEU A 365 12.22 -8.55 17.03
CA LEU A 365 13.49 -8.28 16.34
C LEU A 365 14.31 -7.18 17.04
N SER A 366 13.68 -6.11 17.52
CA SER A 366 14.40 -5.00 18.16
C SER A 366 15.01 -5.39 19.51
N ILE A 367 14.39 -6.33 20.23
CA ILE A 367 14.91 -6.87 21.48
C ILE A 367 15.83 -8.10 21.28
N ASN A 368 16.10 -8.51 20.04
CA ASN A 368 16.82 -9.74 19.70
C ASN A 368 16.26 -10.97 20.44
N ALA A 369 14.95 -11.17 20.36
CA ALA A 369 14.26 -12.25 21.06
C ALA A 369 14.95 -13.61 20.81
N PRO A 370 15.04 -14.49 21.82
CA PRO A 370 15.75 -15.76 21.66
C PRO A 370 15.09 -16.70 20.66
N VAL A 371 13.77 -16.57 20.46
CA VAL A 371 12.97 -17.35 19.51
C VAL A 371 11.95 -16.45 18.80
N ILE A 372 11.82 -16.61 17.49
CA ILE A 372 10.78 -15.97 16.66
C ILE A 372 10.15 -17.04 15.75
N MET A 373 8.86 -17.34 15.94
CA MET A 373 8.09 -18.29 15.11
C MET A 373 8.79 -19.65 14.86
N ASP A 374 9.50 -20.21 15.85
CA ASP A 374 10.31 -21.47 15.77
C ASP A 374 11.74 -21.35 15.23
N PHE A 375 12.20 -20.14 14.97
CA PHE A 375 13.59 -19.86 14.64
C PHE A 375 14.33 -19.32 15.86
N HIS A 376 15.49 -19.88 16.14
CA HIS A 376 16.31 -19.60 17.31
C HIS A 376 17.44 -18.63 16.97
N SER A 377 17.60 -17.61 17.80
CA SER A 377 18.62 -16.57 17.67
C SER A 377 20.02 -17.15 17.84
N PHE A 378 20.91 -16.90 16.87
CA PHE A 378 22.31 -17.29 16.99
C PHE A 378 23.01 -16.55 18.13
N GLN A 379 22.72 -15.26 18.33
CA GLN A 379 23.23 -14.52 19.49
C GLN A 379 22.84 -15.17 20.82
N ALA A 380 21.57 -15.59 20.96
CA ALA A 380 21.10 -16.25 22.17
C ALA A 380 21.82 -17.58 22.40
N LEU A 381 22.03 -18.37 21.34
CA LEU A 381 22.78 -19.61 21.38
C LEU A 381 24.22 -19.39 21.88
N ILE A 382 24.94 -18.42 21.29
CA ILE A 382 26.32 -18.10 21.72
C ILE A 382 26.35 -17.55 23.15
N PHE A 383 25.37 -16.74 23.53
CA PHE A 383 25.24 -16.25 24.90
C PHE A 383 25.12 -17.41 25.89
N THR A 384 24.21 -18.36 25.65
CA THR A 384 24.04 -19.55 26.51
C THR A 384 25.32 -20.38 26.59
N LEU A 385 26.03 -20.59 25.47
CA LEU A 385 27.30 -21.31 25.47
C LEU A 385 28.38 -20.60 26.30
N LEU A 386 28.52 -19.28 26.14
CA LEU A 386 29.51 -18.51 26.87
C LEU A 386 29.18 -18.38 28.35
N ASP A 387 27.89 -18.29 28.71
CA ASP A 387 27.45 -18.21 30.11
C ASP A 387 27.78 -19.49 30.90
N GLN A 388 27.79 -20.64 30.22
CA GLN A 388 28.24 -21.92 30.77
C GLN A 388 29.78 -22.03 30.88
N GLN A 389 30.53 -21.36 30.00
CA GLN A 389 31.99 -21.45 29.94
C GLN A 389 32.72 -20.42 30.82
N ILE A 390 32.14 -19.23 30.98
CA ILE A 390 32.77 -18.09 31.65
C ILE A 390 32.19 -17.93 33.06
N THR A 391 33.07 -17.94 34.07
CA THR A 391 32.68 -17.83 35.48
C THR A 391 33.08 -16.48 36.10
N GLY A 392 32.34 -16.08 37.14
CA GLY A 392 32.64 -14.91 37.97
C GLY A 392 32.50 -13.57 37.24
N SER A 393 33.32 -12.59 37.63
CA SER A 393 33.28 -11.21 37.12
C SER A 393 33.57 -11.04 35.63
N LYS A 394 33.98 -12.11 34.94
CA LYS A 394 34.22 -12.09 33.48
C LYS A 394 32.92 -12.18 32.67
N LYS A 395 31.77 -12.48 33.28
CA LYS A 395 30.46 -12.55 32.60
C LYS A 395 30.03 -11.22 31.98
N GLU A 396 30.49 -10.10 32.51
CA GLU A 396 30.24 -8.75 31.96
C GLU A 396 30.77 -8.58 30.53
N LEU A 397 31.73 -9.41 30.09
CA LEU A 397 32.31 -9.39 28.74
C LEU A 397 31.47 -10.16 27.71
N ILE A 398 30.50 -10.98 28.14
CA ILE A 398 29.74 -11.85 27.26
C ILE A 398 29.03 -11.06 26.13
N PRO A 399 28.33 -9.94 26.39
CA PRO A 399 27.63 -9.21 25.32
C PRO A 399 28.55 -8.73 24.19
N ASP A 400 29.76 -8.23 24.51
CA ASP A 400 30.75 -7.79 23.52
C ASP A 400 31.29 -8.98 22.70
N ILE A 401 31.61 -10.09 23.38
CA ILE A 401 32.08 -11.32 22.73
C ILE A 401 31.01 -11.89 21.80
N VAL A 402 29.75 -11.97 22.25
CA VAL A 402 28.60 -12.43 21.44
C VAL A 402 28.47 -11.59 20.17
N THR A 403 28.57 -10.27 20.28
CA THR A 403 28.49 -9.35 19.15
C THR A 403 29.62 -9.60 18.14
N LYS A 404 30.87 -9.75 18.62
CA LYS A 404 32.04 -10.04 17.77
C LYS A 404 31.92 -11.38 17.06
N VAL A 405 31.56 -12.44 17.79
CA VAL A 405 31.38 -13.79 17.25
C VAL A 405 30.28 -13.82 16.20
N THR A 406 29.16 -13.17 16.48
CA THR A 406 28.02 -13.09 15.55
C THR A 406 28.40 -12.36 14.27
N THR A 407 29.08 -11.22 14.41
CA THR A 407 29.53 -10.41 13.25
C THR A 407 30.49 -11.20 12.36
N GLU A 408 31.48 -11.87 12.95
CA GLU A 408 32.42 -12.71 12.20
C GLU A 408 31.70 -13.87 11.49
N THR A 409 30.77 -14.53 12.20
CA THR A 409 29.98 -15.63 11.64
C THR A 409 29.14 -15.16 10.45
N ILE A 410 28.46 -14.01 10.57
CA ILE A 410 27.69 -13.41 9.46
C ILE A 410 28.60 -13.12 8.26
N ASN A 411 29.77 -12.51 8.48
CA ASN A 411 30.72 -12.21 7.41
C ASN A 411 31.18 -13.49 6.68
N GLN A 412 31.47 -14.55 7.43
CA GLN A 412 31.91 -15.82 6.85
C GLN A 412 30.78 -16.54 6.09
N ILE A 413 29.54 -16.48 6.59
CA ILE A 413 28.35 -16.99 5.88
C ILE A 413 28.17 -16.24 4.56
N ILE A 414 28.22 -14.90 4.57
CA ILE A 414 28.09 -14.06 3.36
C ILE A 414 29.16 -14.42 2.32
N LYS A 415 30.42 -14.58 2.77
CA LYS A 415 31.55 -14.93 1.91
C LYS A 415 31.37 -16.32 1.27
N THR A 416 30.84 -17.27 2.02
CA THR A 416 30.75 -18.68 1.59
C THR A 416 29.54 -18.95 0.71
N PHE A 417 28.34 -18.56 1.16
CA PHE A 417 27.10 -19.04 0.53
C PHE A 417 26.59 -18.15 -0.61
N LYS A 418 27.18 -16.97 -0.85
CA LYS A 418 26.77 -15.98 -1.88
C LYS A 418 25.22 -15.83 -1.92
N MET A 419 24.64 -15.32 -3.02
CA MET A 419 23.18 -15.29 -3.22
C MET A 419 22.62 -16.63 -3.75
N THR A 420 23.39 -17.71 -3.64
CA THR A 420 22.99 -19.07 -4.04
C THR A 420 22.27 -19.76 -2.88
N ASN A 421 21.26 -20.60 -3.16
CA ASN A 421 20.45 -21.32 -2.17
C ASN A 421 19.39 -20.50 -1.40
N GLY A 422 18.83 -19.43 -2.00
CA GLY A 422 17.82 -18.57 -1.35
C GLY A 422 16.56 -19.29 -0.82
N GLN A 423 16.25 -20.47 -1.35
CA GLN A 423 15.16 -21.32 -0.84
C GLN A 423 15.46 -21.92 0.55
N TYR A 424 16.73 -22.11 0.90
CA TYR A 424 17.18 -22.73 2.13
C TYR A 424 17.76 -21.72 3.12
N LEU A 425 18.58 -20.78 2.63
CA LEU A 425 19.25 -19.78 3.44
C LEU A 425 18.84 -18.37 2.98
N ALA A 426 18.30 -17.57 3.90
CA ALA A 426 18.06 -16.17 3.62
C ALA A 426 19.39 -15.43 3.37
N PRO A 427 19.43 -14.48 2.42
CA PRO A 427 20.60 -13.63 2.26
C PRO A 427 20.82 -12.81 3.55
N LEU A 428 22.07 -12.83 4.00
CA LEU A 428 22.56 -11.98 5.08
C LEU A 428 23.33 -10.78 4.50
N TYR A 429 23.34 -9.69 5.24
CA TYR A 429 24.05 -8.46 4.92
C TYR A 429 24.94 -8.04 6.09
N LYS A 430 25.99 -7.25 5.80
CA LYS A 430 26.90 -6.74 6.84
C LYS A 430 26.22 -5.86 7.90
N ILE A 431 25.03 -5.35 7.60
CA ILE A 431 24.22 -4.55 8.52
C ILE A 431 23.43 -5.43 9.50
N ASP A 432 23.30 -6.73 9.24
CA ASP A 432 22.58 -7.64 10.13
C ASP A 432 23.40 -7.83 11.41
N SER A 433 22.78 -7.56 12.56
CA SER A 433 23.38 -7.78 13.88
C SER A 433 23.17 -9.20 14.39
N ASN A 434 22.22 -9.94 13.81
CA ASN A 434 21.82 -11.27 14.23
C ASN A 434 21.23 -12.07 13.05
N PHE A 435 21.16 -13.38 13.20
CA PHE A 435 20.43 -14.28 12.31
C PHE A 435 19.81 -15.41 13.12
N TYR A 436 18.84 -16.09 12.53
CA TYR A 436 18.07 -17.12 13.21
C TYR A 436 18.09 -18.43 12.43
N LEU A 437 18.20 -19.53 13.15
CA LEU A 437 18.23 -20.88 12.61
C LEU A 437 16.94 -21.61 12.95
N CYS A 438 16.47 -22.50 12.07
CA CYS A 438 15.39 -23.40 12.46
C CYS A 438 15.81 -24.23 13.68
N LYS A 439 14.85 -24.58 14.54
CA LYS A 439 15.11 -25.32 15.78
C LYS A 439 16.04 -26.52 15.62
N GLU A 440 15.80 -27.36 14.61
CA GLU A 440 16.62 -28.55 14.36
C GLU A 440 18.10 -28.22 14.13
N TRP A 441 18.38 -27.18 13.34
CA TRP A 441 19.76 -26.75 13.07
C TRP A 441 20.37 -26.07 14.28
N ALA A 442 19.60 -25.26 15.02
CA ALA A 442 20.07 -24.63 16.24
C ALA A 442 20.48 -25.67 17.29
N ASP A 443 19.66 -26.70 17.51
CA ASP A 443 19.92 -27.77 18.47
C ASP A 443 21.20 -28.55 18.10
N LYS A 444 21.33 -29.00 16.85
CA LYS A 444 22.52 -29.72 16.36
C LYS A 444 23.78 -28.86 16.45
N LEU A 445 23.69 -27.60 16.01
CA LEU A 445 24.81 -26.68 16.03
C LEU A 445 25.25 -26.35 17.47
N SER A 446 24.33 -26.24 18.42
CA SER A 446 24.66 -25.98 19.83
C SER A 446 25.59 -27.06 20.41
N ILE A 447 25.38 -28.32 20.03
CA ILE A 447 26.21 -29.46 20.46
C ILE A 447 27.61 -29.34 19.85
N GLU A 448 27.71 -29.06 18.54
CA GLU A 448 28.99 -28.92 17.86
C GLU A 448 29.81 -27.73 18.34
N LEU A 449 29.15 -26.62 18.67
CA LEU A 449 29.80 -25.42 19.18
C LEU A 449 30.25 -25.55 20.64
N ALA A 450 29.61 -26.42 21.44
CA ALA A 450 30.00 -26.67 22.82
C ALA A 450 31.44 -27.22 22.96
N GLU A 451 31.99 -27.82 21.91
CA GLU A 451 33.37 -28.31 21.82
C GLU A 451 34.40 -27.17 21.76
N VAL A 452 34.00 -25.99 21.27
CA VAL A 452 34.88 -24.83 21.11
C VAL A 452 34.91 -24.04 22.42
N LYS A 453 36.10 -23.96 23.05
CA LYS A 453 36.27 -23.34 24.38
C LYS A 453 37.01 -22.00 24.33
N LEU A 454 36.46 -20.98 24.98
CA LEU A 454 37.14 -19.69 25.18
C LEU A 454 37.89 -19.65 26.54
N LYS A 455 39.22 -19.74 26.50
CA LYS A 455 40.06 -19.77 27.72
C LYS A 455 40.40 -18.40 28.31
N HIS A 456 40.55 -17.37 27.47
CA HIS A 456 41.03 -16.04 27.88
C HIS A 456 40.11 -14.92 27.32
N PRO A 457 38.93 -14.69 27.93
CA PRO A 457 37.94 -13.74 27.40
C PRO A 457 38.36 -12.26 27.48
N LYS A 458 39.42 -11.93 28.23
CA LYS A 458 39.99 -10.56 28.31
C LYS A 458 40.97 -10.24 27.17
N GLU A 459 41.49 -11.26 26.49
CA GLU A 459 42.50 -11.08 25.45
C GLU A 459 41.82 -10.98 24.08
N GLU A 460 41.85 -9.80 23.46
CA GLU A 460 41.20 -9.54 22.18
C GLU A 460 41.65 -10.49 21.06
N LYS A 461 42.95 -10.83 21.02
CA LYS A 461 43.48 -11.81 20.06
C LYS A 461 42.84 -13.20 20.24
N LYS A 462 42.58 -13.61 21.49
CA LYS A 462 41.96 -14.92 21.78
C LYS A 462 40.47 -14.92 21.45
N VAL A 463 39.79 -13.80 21.69
CA VAL A 463 38.40 -13.60 21.27
C VAL A 463 38.31 -13.66 19.74
N THR A 464 39.22 -13.03 19.01
CA THR A 464 39.24 -13.06 17.53
C THR A 464 39.44 -14.49 16.99
N VAL A 465 40.39 -15.23 17.55
CA VAL A 465 40.62 -16.65 17.19
C VAL A 465 39.39 -17.51 17.50
N TYR A 466 38.74 -17.27 18.63
CA TYR A 466 37.50 -17.94 19.00
C TYR A 466 36.36 -17.62 18.03
N SER A 467 36.15 -16.35 17.68
CA SER A 467 35.16 -15.92 16.70
C SER A 467 35.36 -16.59 15.35
N GLN A 468 36.60 -16.67 14.85
CA GLN A 468 36.92 -17.35 13.60
C GLN A 468 36.61 -18.86 13.70
N ALA A 469 37.02 -19.52 14.79
CA ALA A 469 36.78 -20.95 14.98
C ALA A 469 35.28 -21.29 15.03
N ILE A 470 34.48 -20.46 15.71
CA ILE A 470 33.02 -20.59 15.71
C ILE A 470 32.48 -20.40 14.28
N ALA A 471 32.86 -19.31 13.60
CA ALA A 471 32.39 -19.01 12.26
C ALA A 471 32.69 -20.15 11.26
N ASP A 472 33.90 -20.72 11.30
CA ASP A 472 34.30 -21.84 10.44
C ASP A 472 33.49 -23.10 10.75
N LYS A 473 33.22 -23.39 12.02
CA LYS A 473 32.37 -24.54 12.43
C LYS A 473 30.93 -24.36 11.96
N VAL A 474 30.36 -23.16 12.10
CA VAL A 474 29.00 -22.84 11.60
C VAL A 474 28.91 -23.05 10.09
N VAL A 475 29.87 -22.48 9.33
CA VAL A 475 29.87 -22.61 7.87
C VAL A 475 30.09 -24.05 7.41
N GLY A 476 30.98 -24.79 8.09
CA GLY A 476 31.20 -26.21 7.86
C GLY A 476 29.93 -27.04 8.10
N PHE A 477 29.26 -26.80 9.22
CA PHE A 477 27.98 -27.41 9.56
C PHE A 477 26.93 -27.15 8.47
N MET A 478 26.71 -25.88 8.13
CA MET A 478 25.72 -25.48 7.13
C MET A 478 26.00 -26.10 5.75
N SER A 479 27.27 -26.13 5.34
CA SER A 479 27.68 -26.73 4.06
C SER A 479 27.39 -28.23 4.04
N HIS A 480 27.71 -28.94 5.13
CA HIS A 480 27.44 -30.37 5.25
C HIS A 480 25.94 -30.68 5.28
N GLN A 481 25.14 -29.87 5.98
CA GLN A 481 23.69 -30.08 6.00
C GLN A 481 23.08 -29.81 4.62
N LEU A 482 23.46 -28.72 3.94
CA LEU A 482 22.92 -28.39 2.61
C LEU A 482 23.19 -29.47 1.56
N GLN A 483 24.35 -30.13 1.60
CA GLN A 483 24.66 -31.26 0.72
C GLN A 483 23.66 -32.42 0.84
N LYS A 484 23.05 -32.62 2.02
CA LYS A 484 22.03 -33.65 2.24
C LYS A 484 20.66 -33.30 1.65
N TYR A 485 20.43 -32.02 1.34
CA TYR A 485 19.15 -31.51 0.83
C TYR A 485 19.19 -31.13 -0.65
N GLN A 486 20.37 -31.11 -1.28
CA GLN A 486 20.44 -31.03 -2.74
C GLN A 486 19.94 -32.36 -3.32
N PRO A 487 18.96 -32.35 -4.25
CA PRO A 487 18.51 -33.58 -4.88
C PRO A 487 19.71 -34.26 -5.53
N SER A 488 19.84 -35.56 -5.30
CA SER A 488 20.79 -36.37 -6.03
C SER A 488 20.46 -36.27 -7.53
N GLU A 489 21.47 -36.26 -8.41
CA GLU A 489 21.24 -36.27 -9.88
C GLU A 489 20.35 -37.47 -10.30
N ASP A 490 20.31 -38.53 -9.49
CA ASP A 490 19.43 -39.69 -9.68
C ASP A 490 17.93 -39.38 -9.48
N ASP A 491 17.55 -38.41 -8.64
CA ASP A 491 16.14 -38.06 -8.39
C ASP A 491 15.52 -37.20 -9.51
N LEU A 492 16.34 -36.43 -10.23
CA LEU A 492 15.91 -35.64 -11.39
C LEU A 492 15.63 -36.53 -12.61
N SER A 493 16.31 -37.69 -12.71
CA SER A 493 16.06 -38.67 -13.77
C SER A 493 14.71 -39.38 -13.61
N ARG A 494 14.26 -39.60 -12.36
CA ARG A 494 12.97 -40.25 -12.07
C ARG A 494 11.77 -39.30 -12.19
N SER A 495 11.92 -38.02 -11.86
CA SER A 495 10.79 -37.06 -11.94
C SER A 495 10.42 -36.68 -13.38
N SER A 496 11.33 -36.84 -14.34
CA SER A 496 11.04 -36.67 -15.78
C SER A 496 10.09 -37.73 -16.36
N SER A 497 9.87 -38.84 -15.64
CA SER A 497 8.97 -39.94 -16.05
C SER A 497 7.56 -39.86 -15.44
N LEU A 498 7.28 -38.89 -14.57
CA LEU A 498 5.96 -38.66 -13.97
C LEU A 498 5.48 -37.23 -14.26
N SER A 499 5.47 -36.88 -15.54
CA SER A 499 4.50 -35.90 -16.03
C SER A 499 3.19 -36.65 -16.28
N VAL A 500 2.13 -36.35 -15.51
CA VAL A 500 0.69 -36.38 -15.88
C VAL A 500 -0.17 -36.37 -14.59
N LYS A 501 -1.06 -35.37 -14.52
CA LYS A 501 -2.21 -35.14 -13.60
C LYS A 501 -1.92 -34.66 -12.18
N LEU A 502 -2.02 -33.34 -11.96
CA LEU A 502 -3.25 -32.65 -11.51
C LEU A 502 -3.11 -31.14 -11.68
#